data_AF-A0A920LK02-F1
#
_entry.id   AF-A0A920LK02-F1
#
_cell.length_a   1.000
_cell.length_b   1.000
_cell.length_c   1.000
_cell.angle_alpha   90.00
_cell.angle_beta   90.00
_cell.angle_gamma   90.00
#
_symmetry.space_group_name_H-M   'P 1'
#
loop_
_entity.id
_entity.type
_entity.pdbx_description
1 polymer ?
#
loop_
_entity_poly.entity_id
_entity_poly.type
_entity_poly.pdbx_seq_one_letter_code
_entity_poly.pdbx_strand_id
1 'polypeptide(L)'
;MRRNKILLLFFGVIFFVSTFYFSVSSYTDKSTRVNYLSMEDTSVNTENLLVSEVSLKELSIGDDDAPVTIIEYASMTCSHCADFHTETYPALKKDYIEKGEVKFIFREFPLDKLSMATSMLARCVDNSISLASLNILFQNRSKWYSDINR
;
A
#
# COMPACT_ATOMS: atom_id res chain seq x y z
N MET A 1 -42.31 20.17 39.22
CA MET A 1 -41.09 20.72 38.59
C MET A 1 -40.08 19.69 38.07
N ARG A 2 -39.90 18.49 38.67
CA ARG A 2 -38.87 17.51 38.21
C ARG A 2 -39.18 16.79 36.88
N ARG A 3 -40.46 16.58 36.55
CA ARG A 3 -40.89 15.85 35.34
C ARG A 3 -40.53 16.57 34.01
N ASN A 4 -40.60 17.89 33.97
CA ASN A 4 -40.22 18.67 32.77
C ASN A 4 -38.70 18.75 32.59
N LYS A 5 -37.91 18.68 33.67
CA LYS A 5 -36.44 18.64 33.58
C LYS A 5 -35.95 17.33 32.95
N ILE A 6 -36.57 16.20 33.30
CA ILE A 6 -36.26 14.90 32.70
C ILE A 6 -36.63 14.92 31.21
N LEU A 7 -37.81 15.46 30.86
CA LEU A 7 -38.25 15.56 29.47
C LEU A 7 -37.27 16.41 28.62
N LEU A 8 -36.84 17.57 29.13
CA LEU A 8 -35.90 18.45 28.43
C LEU A 8 -34.51 17.83 28.26
N LEU A 9 -34.05 17.02 29.21
CA LEU A 9 -32.79 16.29 29.08
C LEU A 9 -32.87 15.21 27.99
N PHE A 10 -33.98 14.46 27.92
CA PHE A 10 -34.17 13.47 26.85
C PHE A 10 -34.21 14.11 25.47
N PHE A 11 -34.95 15.22 25.29
CA PHE A 11 -34.96 15.95 24.02
C PHE A 11 -33.58 16.52 23.66
N GLY A 12 -32.82 17.02 24.65
CA GLY A 12 -31.45 17.50 24.43
C GLY A 12 -30.49 16.41 23.97
N VAL A 13 -30.56 15.22 24.56
CA VAL A 13 -29.71 14.08 24.16
C VAL A 13 -30.07 13.59 22.76
N ILE A 14 -31.36 13.47 22.43
CA ILE A 14 -31.80 13.04 21.10
C ILE A 14 -31.35 14.03 20.02
N PHE A 15 -31.48 15.34 20.29
CA PHE A 15 -31.03 16.36 19.36
C PHE A 15 -29.51 16.30 19.14
N PHE A 16 -28.73 16.13 20.21
CA PHE A 16 -27.27 16.04 20.13
C PHE A 16 -26.78 14.78 19.40
N VAL A 17 -27.43 13.63 19.64
CA VAL A 17 -27.11 12.38 18.92
C VAL A 17 -27.48 12.50 17.45
N SER A 18 -28.61 13.13 17.11
CA SER A 18 -29.05 13.32 15.73
C SER A 18 -28.15 14.30 14.96
N THR A 19 -27.72 15.40 15.57
CA THR A 19 -26.82 16.37 14.91
C THR A 19 -25.42 15.79 14.76
N PHE A 20 -24.94 15.03 15.74
CA PHE A 20 -23.68 14.31 15.64
C PHE A 20 -23.74 13.24 14.54
N TYR A 21 -24.81 12.44 14.48
CA TYR A 21 -25.00 11.44 13.44
C TYR A 21 -25.08 12.06 12.04
N PHE A 22 -25.82 13.17 11.87
CA PHE A 22 -25.92 13.87 10.59
C PHE A 22 -24.58 14.50 10.17
N SER A 23 -23.81 15.05 11.10
CA SER A 23 -22.46 15.58 10.85
C SER A 23 -21.49 14.47 10.43
N VAL A 24 -21.51 13.32 11.12
CA VAL A 24 -20.69 12.15 10.75
C VAL A 24 -21.12 11.56 9.40
N SER A 25 -22.42 11.44 9.14
CA SER A 25 -22.95 10.96 7.85
C SER A 25 -22.62 11.90 6.68
N SER A 26 -22.54 13.21 6.94
CA SER A 26 -22.14 14.19 5.92
C SER A 26 -20.64 14.11 5.60
N TYR A 27 -19.82 13.57 6.51
CA TYR A 27 -18.39 13.41 6.32
C TYR A 27 -18.05 12.17 5.47
N THR A 28 -18.90 11.13 5.49
CA THR A 28 -18.67 9.90 4.72
C THR A 28 -18.96 10.03 3.22
N ASP A 29 -19.82 10.97 2.79
CA ASP A 29 -20.16 11.15 1.36
C ASP A 29 -19.03 11.79 0.53
N LYS A 30 -18.17 12.60 1.16
CA LYS A 30 -17.08 13.31 0.47
C LYS A 30 -15.90 12.40 0.07
N SER A 31 -15.82 11.17 0.60
CA SER A 31 -14.72 10.24 0.35
C SER A 31 -14.94 9.28 -0.84
N THR A 32 -16.12 9.26 -1.45
CA THR A 32 -16.46 8.26 -2.49
C THR A 32 -16.65 8.83 -3.90
N ARG A 33 -16.26 10.09 -4.15
CA ARG A 33 -16.09 10.59 -5.52
C ARG A 33 -14.63 10.62 -5.93
N VAL A 34 -14.00 9.45 -6.00
CA VAL A 34 -12.87 9.26 -6.93
C VAL A 34 -13.49 9.16 -8.31
N ASN A 35 -13.38 10.24 -9.08
CA ASN A 35 -13.90 10.31 -10.44
C ASN A 35 -12.95 9.50 -11.34
N TYR A 36 -13.21 8.20 -11.50
CA TYR A 36 -12.42 7.29 -12.34
C TYR A 36 -12.35 7.67 -13.83
N LEU A 37 -13.15 8.67 -14.24
CA LEU A 37 -13.24 9.16 -15.62
C LEU A 37 -12.21 10.24 -15.96
N SER A 38 -11.27 10.58 -15.07
CA SER A 38 -10.16 11.51 -15.40
C SER A 38 -8.86 10.81 -15.80
N MET A 39 -8.93 9.53 -16.18
CA MET A 39 -7.79 8.80 -16.77
C MET A 39 -7.80 8.77 -18.30
N GLU A 40 -8.71 9.52 -18.93
CA GLU A 40 -8.75 9.72 -20.37
C GLU A 40 -8.88 11.23 -20.64
N ASP A 41 -8.09 11.71 -21.59
CA ASP A 41 -7.92 13.11 -22.00
C ASP A 41 -7.09 14.03 -21.09
N THR A 42 -5.78 13.86 -21.19
CA THR A 42 -4.98 14.99 -21.69
C THR A 42 -4.15 14.48 -22.84
N SER A 43 -4.33 15.05 -24.03
CA SER A 43 -3.51 14.78 -25.21
C SER A 43 -2.02 15.03 -24.88
N VAL A 44 -1.31 13.96 -24.55
CA VAL A 44 0.13 14.00 -24.29
C VAL A 44 0.84 14.08 -25.63
N ASN A 45 1.45 15.23 -25.92
CA ASN A 45 2.27 15.41 -27.11
C ASN A 45 3.49 14.49 -27.00
N THR A 46 3.54 13.46 -27.85
CA THR A 46 4.36 12.25 -27.68
C THR A 46 5.86 12.47 -27.91
N GLU A 47 6.30 13.67 -28.29
CA GLU A 47 7.69 13.92 -28.67
C GLU A 47 8.61 14.33 -27.52
N ASN A 48 8.09 14.72 -26.35
CA ASN A 48 8.92 15.07 -25.17
C ASN A 48 8.48 14.34 -23.89
N LEU A 49 7.86 13.18 -24.03
CA LEU A 49 7.58 12.31 -22.89
C LEU A 49 8.87 11.64 -22.44
N LEU A 50 9.73 12.42 -21.78
CA LEU A 50 10.73 11.84 -20.91
C LEU A 50 9.94 10.98 -19.91
N VAL A 51 10.20 9.67 -19.98
CA VAL A 51 9.68 8.62 -19.10
C VAL A 51 9.95 8.91 -17.60
N SER A 52 10.59 10.04 -17.29
CA SER A 52 10.95 10.51 -15.96
C SER A 52 9.79 11.02 -15.10
N GLU A 53 8.70 11.55 -15.66
CA GLU A 53 7.66 12.18 -14.80
C GLU A 53 6.68 11.18 -14.15
N VAL A 54 6.61 9.94 -14.67
CA VAL A 54 5.74 8.87 -14.12
C VAL A 54 6.53 7.57 -13.93
N SER A 55 7.84 7.65 -13.66
CA SER A 55 8.58 6.45 -13.25
C SER A 55 8.65 6.41 -11.72
N LEU A 56 7.98 5.41 -11.13
CA LEU A 56 8.18 5.09 -9.72
C LEU A 56 9.66 4.83 -9.47
N LYS A 57 10.17 5.31 -8.33
CA LYS A 57 11.56 5.05 -7.94
C LYS A 57 11.78 3.54 -7.82
N GLU A 58 12.89 3.09 -8.40
CA GLU A 58 13.27 1.67 -8.34
C GLU A 58 13.58 1.28 -6.90
N LEU A 59 13.04 0.13 -6.49
CA LEU A 59 13.24 -0.44 -5.17
C LEU A 59 14.37 -1.46 -5.27
N SER A 60 15.59 -1.02 -5.00
CA SER A 60 16.79 -1.84 -5.11
C SER A 60 17.64 -1.86 -3.84
N ILE A 61 18.41 -2.94 -3.67
CA ILE A 61 19.40 -3.12 -2.61
C ILE A 61 20.63 -3.83 -3.19
N GLY A 62 21.81 -3.56 -2.63
CA GLY A 62 23.10 -4.07 -3.12
C GLY A 62 23.92 -2.95 -3.74
N ASP A 63 25.11 -3.32 -4.23
CA ASP A 63 25.99 -2.40 -4.94
C ASP A 63 25.40 -2.07 -6.32
N ASP A 64 25.46 -0.79 -6.73
CA ASP A 64 25.00 -0.36 -8.05
C ASP A 64 25.89 -0.89 -9.17
N ASP A 65 27.16 -1.18 -8.87
CA ASP A 65 28.17 -1.73 -9.78
C ASP A 65 28.30 -3.27 -9.66
N ALA A 66 27.39 -3.93 -8.94
CA ALA A 66 27.40 -5.38 -8.78
C ALA A 66 27.39 -6.10 -10.16
N PRO A 67 28.21 -7.15 -10.35
CA PRO A 67 28.35 -7.81 -11.65
C PRO A 67 27.08 -8.54 -12.11
N VAL A 68 26.15 -8.84 -11.19
CA VAL A 68 24.88 -9.52 -11.47
C VAL A 68 23.72 -8.69 -10.95
N THR A 69 22.67 -8.53 -11.77
CA THR A 69 21.40 -7.94 -11.36
C THR A 69 20.30 -8.99 -11.36
N ILE A 70 19.59 -9.12 -10.25
CA ILE A 70 18.39 -9.94 -10.10
C ILE A 70 17.19 -9.01 -10.00
N ILE A 71 16.19 -9.23 -10.86
CA ILE A 71 14.93 -8.49 -10.83
C ILE A 71 13.82 -9.48 -10.47
N GLU A 72 13.24 -9.32 -9.29
CA GLU A 72 12.08 -10.09 -8.86
C GLU A 72 10.80 -9.37 -9.24
N TYR A 73 9.89 -10.09 -9.92
CA TYR A 73 8.50 -9.68 -10.11
C TYR A 73 7.62 -10.50 -9.19
N ALA A 74 6.98 -9.86 -8.22
CA ALA A 74 6.21 -10.57 -7.20
C ALA A 74 4.87 -9.90 -6.88
N SER A 75 3.89 -10.74 -6.53
CA SER A 75 2.58 -10.31 -6.03
C SER A 75 2.54 -10.46 -4.52
N MET A 76 2.09 -9.42 -3.81
CA MET A 76 2.02 -9.38 -2.35
C MET A 76 1.11 -10.46 -1.75
N THR A 77 0.14 -10.98 -2.52
CA THR A 77 -0.80 -12.02 -2.09
C THR A 77 -0.37 -13.44 -2.48
N CYS A 78 0.69 -13.60 -3.27
CA CYS A 78 1.19 -14.91 -3.69
C CYS A 78 1.87 -15.66 -2.53
N SER A 79 1.48 -16.91 -2.29
CA SER A 79 2.11 -17.76 -1.27
C SER A 79 3.57 -18.06 -1.59
N HIS A 80 3.88 -18.40 -2.84
CA HIS A 80 5.24 -18.76 -3.23
C HIS A 80 6.21 -17.58 -3.18
N CYS A 81 5.74 -16.36 -3.45
CA CYS A 81 6.54 -15.14 -3.23
C CYS A 81 6.82 -14.94 -1.74
N ALA A 82 5.85 -15.18 -0.87
CA ALA A 82 6.09 -15.13 0.57
C ALA A 82 7.10 -16.19 1.03
N ASP A 83 6.99 -17.42 0.53
CA ASP A 83 7.92 -18.52 0.83
C ASP A 83 9.35 -18.15 0.40
N PHE A 84 9.53 -17.55 -0.78
CA PHE A 84 10.82 -17.01 -1.22
C PHE A 84 11.39 -16.01 -0.21
N HIS A 85 10.60 -15.02 0.22
CA HIS A 85 11.04 -13.99 1.17
C HIS A 85 11.33 -14.51 2.58
N THR A 86 10.73 -15.64 2.99
CA THR A 86 10.99 -16.28 4.28
C THR A 86 12.14 -17.27 4.26
N GLU A 87 12.31 -18.02 3.17
CA GLU A 87 13.21 -19.18 3.11
C GLU A 87 14.46 -18.93 2.27
N THR A 88 14.33 -18.22 1.15
CA THR A 88 15.41 -18.08 0.14
C THR A 88 16.09 -16.71 0.20
N TYR A 89 15.30 -15.64 0.23
CA TYR A 89 15.79 -14.26 0.25
C TYR A 89 16.82 -13.97 1.36
N PRO A 90 16.68 -14.49 2.60
CA PRO A 90 17.69 -14.24 3.64
C PRO A 90 19.08 -14.76 3.28
N ALA A 91 19.18 -15.96 2.69
CA ALA A 91 20.44 -16.52 2.23
C ALA A 91 20.98 -15.75 1.03
N LEU A 92 20.12 -15.45 0.04
CA LEU A 92 20.50 -14.62 -1.12
C LEU A 92 21.08 -13.26 -0.69
N LYS A 93 20.43 -12.61 0.28
CA LYS A 93 20.84 -11.31 0.80
C LYS A 93 22.21 -11.39 1.47
N LYS A 94 22.38 -12.33 2.40
CA LYS A 94 23.63 -12.49 3.15
C LYS A 94 24.79 -12.92 2.25
N ASP A 95 24.55 -13.88 1.38
CA ASP A 95 25.63 -14.57 0.67
C ASP A 95 26.06 -13.87 -0.62
N TYR A 96 25.23 -12.97 -1.17
CA TYR A 96 25.50 -12.32 -2.46
C TYR A 96 25.23 -10.81 -2.46
N ILE A 97 24.08 -10.35 -1.95
CA ILE A 97 23.73 -8.92 -1.98
C ILE A 97 24.65 -8.11 -1.07
N GLU A 98 24.81 -8.54 0.18
CA GLU A 98 25.65 -7.86 1.19
C GLU A 98 27.15 -7.93 0.86
N LYS A 99 27.56 -8.86 0.01
CA LYS A 99 28.94 -8.97 -0.48
C LYS A 99 29.22 -8.12 -1.73
N GLY A 100 28.20 -7.43 -2.27
CA GLY A 100 28.33 -6.62 -3.48
C GLY A 100 28.35 -7.44 -4.78
N GLU A 101 28.05 -8.74 -4.73
CA GLU A 101 28.03 -9.60 -5.92
C GLU A 101 26.73 -9.47 -6.71
N VAL A 102 25.63 -9.11 -6.02
CA VAL A 102 24.30 -8.99 -6.61
C VAL A 102 23.63 -7.66 -6.27
N LYS A 103 23.13 -6.98 -7.30
CA LYS A 103 22.10 -5.95 -7.19
C LYS A 103 20.74 -6.61 -7.27
N PHE A 104 19.92 -6.45 -6.24
CA PHE A 104 18.58 -6.99 -6.20
C PHE A 104 17.57 -5.86 -6.39
N ILE A 105 16.62 -6.07 -7.29
CA ILE A 105 15.57 -5.13 -7.65
C ILE A 105 14.23 -5.82 -7.45
N PHE A 106 13.34 -5.19 -6.70
CA PHE A 106 11.95 -5.63 -6.56
C PHE A 106 11.05 -4.83 -7.49
N ARG A 107 10.18 -5.54 -8.22
CA ARG A 107 9.12 -4.95 -9.05
C ARG A 107 7.78 -5.55 -8.70
N GLU A 108 6.82 -4.68 -8.44
CA GLU A 108 5.46 -5.08 -8.14
C GLU A 108 4.82 -5.78 -9.36
N PHE A 109 4.22 -6.94 -9.12
CA PHE A 109 3.43 -7.66 -10.11
C PHE A 109 2.07 -8.02 -9.49
N PRO A 110 1.18 -7.03 -9.25
CA PRO A 110 -0.08 -7.28 -8.55
C PRO A 110 -1.03 -8.12 -9.39
N LEU A 111 -1.42 -9.28 -8.87
CA LEU A 111 -2.37 -10.20 -9.51
C LEU A 111 -3.83 -9.98 -9.09
N ASP A 112 -4.05 -9.18 -8.04
CA ASP A 112 -5.37 -8.84 -7.53
C ASP A 112 -5.38 -7.45 -6.86
N LYS A 113 -6.59 -6.96 -6.53
CA LYS A 113 -6.79 -5.62 -5.93
C LYS A 113 -6.12 -5.48 -4.57
N LEU A 114 -6.10 -6.53 -3.75
CA LEU A 114 -5.46 -6.52 -2.45
C LEU A 114 -3.94 -6.44 -2.63
N SER A 115 -3.36 -7.22 -3.56
CA SER A 115 -1.95 -7.11 -3.89
C SER A 115 -1.59 -5.70 -4.37
N MET A 116 -2.42 -5.09 -5.23
CA MET A 116 -2.20 -3.72 -5.71
C MET A 116 -2.21 -2.71 -4.55
N ALA A 117 -3.23 -2.77 -3.69
CA ALA A 117 -3.32 -1.90 -2.52
C ALA A 117 -2.13 -2.07 -1.57
N THR A 118 -1.72 -3.32 -1.28
CA THR A 118 -0.57 -3.61 -0.43
C THR A 118 0.74 -3.10 -1.02
N SER A 119 0.93 -3.23 -2.34
CA SER A 119 2.05 -2.64 -3.06
C SER A 119 2.08 -1.11 -2.97
N MET A 120 0.92 -0.45 -3.11
CA MET A 120 0.81 1.00 -2.92
C MET A 120 1.16 1.41 -1.49
N LEU A 121 0.65 0.69 -0.48
CA LEU A 121 0.96 0.93 0.93
C LEU A 121 2.48 0.81 1.20
N ALA A 122 3.14 -0.18 0.60
CA ALA A 122 4.58 -0.36 0.75
C ALA A 122 5.40 0.78 0.13
N ARG A 123 4.83 1.57 -0.79
CA ARG A 123 5.45 2.77 -1.37
C ARG A 123 5.09 4.06 -0.63
N CYS A 124 4.16 4.03 0.32
CA CYS A 124 3.81 5.20 1.14
C CYS A 124 4.83 5.48 2.26
N VAL A 125 5.76 4.56 2.52
CA VAL A 125 6.88 4.79 3.45
C VAL A 125 8.07 5.41 2.73
N ASP A 126 9.05 5.90 3.49
CA ASP A 126 10.29 6.40 2.92
C ASP A 126 10.93 5.35 2.01
N ASN A 127 11.41 5.78 0.84
CA ASN A 127 11.97 4.87 -0.15
C ASN A 127 13.18 4.07 0.36
N SER A 128 13.90 4.57 1.37
CA SER A 128 15.02 3.87 2.02
C SER A 128 14.59 2.63 2.79
N ILE A 129 13.34 2.56 3.26
CA ILE A 129 12.80 1.44 4.04
C ILE A 129 11.72 0.66 3.29
N SER A 130 11.28 1.12 2.11
CA SER A 130 10.22 0.48 1.33
C SER A 130 10.49 -1.00 1.05
N LEU A 131 11.72 -1.39 0.66
CA LEU A 131 12.11 -2.80 0.50
C LEU A 131 12.04 -3.60 1.81
N ALA A 132 12.44 -3.00 2.93
CA ALA A 132 12.36 -3.66 4.23
C ALA A 132 10.89 -3.88 4.64
N SER A 133 10.04 -2.87 4.39
CA SER A 133 8.59 -2.96 4.61
C SER A 133 7.94 -4.04 3.74
N LEU A 134 8.28 -4.11 2.45
CA LEU A 134 7.84 -5.19 1.55
C LEU A 134 8.21 -6.56 2.11
N ASN A 135 9.46 -6.74 2.52
CA ASN A 135 9.91 -8.01 3.07
C ASN A 135 9.15 -8.40 4.35
N ILE A 136 8.87 -7.45 5.26
CA ILE A 136 8.06 -7.71 6.46
C ILE A 136 6.63 -8.11 6.10
N LEU A 137 6.04 -7.45 5.08
CA LEU A 137 4.70 -7.77 4.59
C LEU A 137 4.65 -9.19 4.01
N PHE A 138 5.66 -9.61 3.23
CA PHE A 138 5.76 -10.98 2.73
C PHE A 138 5.93 -11.99 3.88
N GLN A 139 6.83 -11.74 4.82
CA GLN A 139 7.07 -12.62 5.97
C GLN A 139 5.83 -12.81 6.86
N ASN A 140 4.93 -11.82 6.88
CA ASN A 140 3.68 -11.89 7.65
C ASN A 140 2.44 -12.09 6.76
N ARG A 141 2.60 -12.48 5.49
CA ARG A 141 1.50 -12.64 4.51
C ARG A 141 0.34 -13.44 5.08
N SER A 142 0.62 -14.60 5.67
CA SER A 142 -0.43 -15.49 6.19
C SER A 142 -1.32 -14.83 7.25
N LYS A 143 -0.78 -13.90 8.05
CA LYS A 143 -1.54 -13.20 9.10
C LYS A 143 -2.51 -12.17 8.49
N TRP A 144 -1.98 -11.21 7.74
CA TRP A 144 -2.82 -10.12 7.22
C TRP A 144 -3.71 -10.57 6.07
N TYR A 145 -3.30 -11.55 5.27
CA TYR A 145 -4.11 -12.06 4.17
C TYR A 145 -5.34 -12.83 4.67
N SER A 146 -5.21 -13.60 5.76
CA SER A 146 -6.38 -14.30 6.33
C SER A 146 -7.37 -13.35 6.98
N ASP A 147 -6.86 -12.31 7.67
CA ASP A 147 -7.70 -11.36 8.40
C ASP A 147 -8.59 -10.52 7.47
N ILE A 148 -8.09 -10.20 6.26
CA ILE A 148 -8.83 -9.43 5.26
C ILE A 148 -9.87 -10.29 4.52
N ASN A 149 -9.65 -11.61 4.43
CA ASN A 149 -10.55 -12.55 3.75
C ASN A 149 -11.55 -13.24 4.71
N ARG A 150 -11.68 -12.74 5.93
CA ARG A 150 -12.63 -13.23 6.95
C ARG A 150 -13.87 -12.37 6.99
#